data_AF-A0AAE4NNY5-F1
#
_entry.id   AF-A0AAE4NNY5-F1
#
_cell.length_a   1.000
_cell.length_b   1.000
_cell.length_c   1.000
_cell.angle_alpha   90.00
_cell.angle_beta   90.00
_cell.angle_gamma   90.00
#
_symmetry.space_group_name_H-M   'P 1'
#
loop_
_entity.id
_entity.type
_entity.pdbx_description
1 polymer ?
#
loop_
_entity_poly.entity_id
_entity_poly.type
_entity_poly.pdbx_seq_one_letter_code
_entity_poly.pdbx_strand_id
1 'polypeptide(L)'
;MALEKFHFEASDGTTLDVHYMMDKLSYKKMRKIRKDYLGDSEAQGDALLEAALDKDELNKVENLSMRDFNAFMSGWSESEDVELGESSK
;
A
#
# COMPACT_ATOMS: atom_id res chain seq x y z
N MET A 1 16.05 3.03 14.11
CA MET A 1 16.09 2.42 12.76
C MET A 1 15.15 3.25 11.91
N ALA A 2 15.57 3.73 10.74
CA ALA A 2 14.66 4.42 9.83
C ALA A 2 13.65 3.39 9.31
N LEU A 3 12.36 3.71 9.34
CA LEU A 3 11.31 2.86 8.77
C LEU A 3 11.54 2.76 7.26
N GLU A 4 11.42 1.56 6.69
CA GLU A 4 11.63 1.37 5.26
C GLU A 4 10.46 1.99 4.48
N LYS A 5 10.79 2.66 3.38
CA LYS A 5 9.80 3.34 2.53
C LYS A 5 9.65 2.59 1.22
N PHE A 6 8.41 2.37 0.84
CA PHE A 6 8.01 1.93 -0.46
C PHE A 6 7.91 3.16 -1.39
N HIS A 7 8.73 3.16 -2.44
CA HIS A 7 8.67 4.14 -3.51
C HIS A 7 7.87 3.57 -4.69
N PHE A 8 6.89 4.31 -5.17
CA PHE A 8 6.08 3.98 -6.33
C PHE A 8 6.01 5.17 -7.30
N GLU A 9 6.21 4.89 -8.58
CA GLU A 9 6.05 5.84 -9.67
C GLU A 9 4.91 5.37 -10.57
N ALA A 10 3.84 6.17 -10.66
CA ALA A 10 2.70 5.92 -11.51
C ALA A 10 3.01 6.26 -12.97
N SER A 11 2.22 5.69 -13.89
CA SER A 11 2.40 5.91 -15.33
C SER A 11 2.23 7.37 -15.79
N ASP A 12 1.59 8.22 -14.99
CA ASP A 12 1.40 9.65 -15.25
C ASP A 12 2.51 10.54 -14.65
N GLY A 13 3.53 9.93 -14.02
CA GLY A 13 4.64 10.63 -13.35
C GLY A 13 4.36 11.00 -11.90
N THR A 14 3.21 10.60 -11.33
CA THR A 14 2.95 10.76 -9.89
C THR A 14 3.88 9.86 -9.08
N THR A 15 4.58 10.44 -8.10
CA THR A 15 5.46 9.72 -7.18
C THR A 15 4.85 9.63 -5.78
N LEU A 16 5.00 8.45 -5.19
CA LEU A 16 4.44 8.06 -3.90
C LEU A 16 5.55 7.44 -3.05
N ASP A 17 5.92 8.11 -1.96
CA ASP A 17 6.91 7.63 -0.99
C ASP A 17 6.21 7.35 0.35
N VAL A 18 5.71 6.13 0.50
CA VAL A 18 4.93 5.72 1.68
C VAL A 18 5.71 4.73 2.53
N HIS A 19 5.43 4.67 3.82
CA HIS A 19 5.99 3.59 4.64
C HIS A 19 5.27 2.28 4.34
N TYR A 20 5.96 1.13 4.49
CA TYR A 20 5.31 -0.16 4.34
C TYR A 20 4.11 -0.32 5.28
N MET A 21 3.08 -1.03 4.80
CA MET A 21 1.86 -1.25 5.58
C MET A 21 2.16 -1.88 6.95
N MET A 22 3.12 -2.81 7.00
CA MET A 22 3.52 -3.53 8.22
C MET A 22 4.21 -2.62 9.26
N ASP A 23 4.86 -1.56 8.82
CA ASP A 23 5.50 -0.56 9.68
C ASP A 23 4.47 0.42 10.28
N LYS A 24 3.35 0.65 9.60
CA LYS A 24 2.32 1.63 10.00
C LYS A 24 1.18 0.99 10.79
N LEU A 25 0.86 -0.28 10.52
CA LEU A 25 -0.27 -0.97 11.15
C LEU A 25 0.20 -2.02 12.17
N SER A 26 -0.17 -1.81 13.43
CA SER A 26 -0.05 -2.88 14.43
C SER A 26 -1.02 -4.03 14.15
N TYR A 27 -0.64 -5.26 14.54
CA TYR A 27 -1.51 -6.45 14.48
C TYR A 27 -2.89 -6.22 15.10
N LYS A 28 -2.96 -5.47 16.22
CA LYS A 28 -4.22 -5.13 16.89
C LYS A 28 -5.13 -4.29 15.98
N LYS A 29 -4.56 -3.32 15.26
CA LYS A 29 -5.31 -2.44 14.34
C LYS A 29 -5.78 -3.23 13.11
N MET A 30 -4.91 -4.05 12.52
CA MET A 30 -5.29 -4.95 11.42
C MET A 30 -6.44 -5.90 11.81
N ARG A 31 -6.33 -6.56 12.97
CA ARG A 31 -7.38 -7.47 13.47
C ARG A 31 -8.71 -6.75 13.70
N LYS A 32 -8.67 -5.51 14.21
CA LYS A 32 -9.88 -4.70 14.41
C LYS A 32 -10.55 -4.39 13.07
N ILE A 33 -9.80 -3.90 12.09
CA ILE A 33 -10.33 -3.58 10.75
C ILE A 33 -10.97 -4.83 10.11
N ARG A 34 -10.27 -5.97 10.10
CA ARG A 34 -10.83 -7.23 9.56
C ARG A 34 -12.12 -7.68 10.25
N LYS A 35 -12.28 -7.39 11.53
CA LYS A 35 -13.48 -7.74 12.30
C LYS A 35 -14.62 -6.78 12.03
N ASP A 36 -14.33 -5.47 12.01
CA ASP A 36 -15.31 -4.40 11.87
C ASP A 36 -15.93 -4.42 10.45
N TYR A 37 -15.16 -4.84 9.43
CA TYR A 37 -15.58 -4.93 8.02
C TYR A 37 -15.66 -6.38 7.51
N LEU A 38 -15.93 -7.34 8.39
CA LEU A 38 -15.99 -8.75 8.02
C LEU A 38 -17.08 -9.00 6.96
N GLY A 39 -16.66 -9.48 5.78
CA GLY A 39 -17.57 -9.76 4.66
C GLY A 39 -17.70 -8.62 3.65
N ASP A 40 -17.04 -7.49 3.90
CA ASP A 40 -16.98 -6.34 2.99
C ASP A 40 -15.50 -6.05 2.65
N SER A 41 -15.01 -6.73 1.61
CA SER A 41 -13.60 -6.64 1.20
C SER A 41 -13.21 -5.25 0.72
N GLU A 42 -14.15 -4.49 0.15
CA GLU A 42 -13.92 -3.14 -0.35
C GLU A 42 -13.76 -2.17 0.83
N ALA A 43 -14.74 -2.13 1.73
CA ALA A 43 -14.66 -1.29 2.93
C ALA A 43 -13.47 -1.67 3.84
N GLN A 44 -13.10 -2.95 3.87
CA GLN A 44 -11.90 -3.39 4.58
C GLN A 44 -10.62 -2.85 3.94
N GLY A 45 -10.54 -2.81 2.60
CA GLY A 45 -9.42 -2.25 1.85
C GLY A 45 -9.26 -0.75 2.11
N ASP A 46 -10.36 0.00 2.05
CA ASP A 46 -10.37 1.44 2.30
C ASP A 46 -9.93 1.76 3.74
N ALA A 47 -10.48 1.04 4.71
CA ALA A 47 -10.11 1.22 6.11
C ALA A 47 -8.64 0.88 6.40
N LEU A 48 -8.01 -0.02 5.62
CA LEU A 48 -6.58 -0.30 5.71
C LEU A 48 -5.75 0.88 5.16
N LEU A 49 -6.14 1.42 4.00
CA LEU A 49 -5.50 2.56 3.37
C LEU A 49 -5.56 3.79 4.29
N GLU A 50 -6.75 4.17 4.75
CA GLU A 50 -6.95 5.29 5.68
C GLU A 50 -6.17 5.12 6.99
N ALA A 51 -6.00 3.88 7.45
CA ALA A 51 -5.32 3.60 8.70
C ALA A 51 -3.79 3.65 8.59
N ALA A 52 -3.24 3.46 7.38
CA ALA A 52 -1.82 3.31 7.10
C ALA A 52 -1.21 4.54 6.43
N LEU A 53 -1.98 5.26 5.62
CA LEU A 53 -1.55 6.44 4.88
C LEU A 53 -1.98 7.73 5.59
N ASP A 54 -1.19 8.79 5.42
CA ASP A 54 -1.66 10.13 5.74
C ASP A 54 -2.60 10.69 4.66
N LYS A 55 -3.16 11.88 4.89
CA LYS A 55 -4.15 12.47 4.00
C LYS A 55 -3.60 12.79 2.60
N ASP A 56 -2.34 13.19 2.48
CA ASP A 56 -1.73 13.49 1.18
C ASP A 56 -1.42 12.21 0.42
N GLU A 57 -0.83 11.24 1.11
CA GLU A 57 -0.54 9.90 0.59
C GLU A 57 -1.83 9.21 0.10
N LEU A 58 -2.89 9.23 0.92
CA LEU A 58 -4.19 8.64 0.59
C LEU A 58 -4.81 9.30 -0.65
N ASN A 59 -4.85 10.64 -0.71
CA ASN A 59 -5.39 11.35 -1.88
C ASN A 59 -4.63 10.98 -3.16
N LYS A 60 -3.31 10.81 -3.10
CA LYS A 60 -2.53 10.40 -4.28
C LYS A 60 -2.90 8.98 -4.70
N VAL A 61 -3.02 8.05 -3.76
CA VAL A 61 -3.42 6.66 -4.04
C VAL A 61 -4.84 6.57 -4.61
N GLU A 62 -5.80 7.31 -4.06
CA GLU A 62 -7.19 7.34 -4.54
C GLU A 62 -7.35 7.93 -5.94
N ASN A 63 -6.44 8.82 -6.35
CA ASN A 63 -6.43 9.42 -7.68
C ASN A 63 -5.61 8.62 -8.71
N LEU A 64 -5.00 7.49 -8.31
CA LEU A 64 -4.33 6.59 -9.26
C LEU A 64 -5.33 6.00 -10.25
N SER A 65 -4.85 5.71 -11.46
CA SER A 65 -5.60 4.86 -12.37
C SER A 65 -5.80 3.48 -11.74
N MET A 66 -6.88 2.76 -12.07
CA MET A 66 -7.08 1.39 -11.57
C MET A 66 -5.90 0.45 -11.88
N ARG A 67 -5.14 0.71 -12.95
CA ARG A 67 -3.92 -0.04 -13.28
C ARG A 67 -2.81 0.26 -12.27
N ASP A 68 -2.54 1.54 -12.04
CA ASP A 68 -1.48 1.98 -11.13
C ASP A 68 -1.83 1.66 -9.67
N PHE A 69 -3.09 1.78 -9.28
CA PHE A 69 -3.59 1.38 -7.96
C PHE A 69 -3.34 -0.11 -7.68
N ASN A 70 -3.64 -1.00 -8.63
CA ASN A 70 -3.38 -2.43 -8.46
C ASN A 70 -1.87 -2.72 -8.36
N ALA A 71 -1.04 -2.03 -9.14
CA ALA A 71 0.42 -2.17 -9.06
C ALA A 71 0.97 -1.67 -7.72
N PHE A 72 0.48 -0.51 -7.25
CA PHE A 72 0.77 0.04 -5.93
C PHE A 72 0.41 -0.96 -4.83
N MET A 73 -0.83 -1.46 -4.80
CA MET A 73 -1.28 -2.39 -3.76
C MET A 73 -0.47 -3.69 -3.76
N SER A 74 -0.13 -4.22 -4.94
CA SER A 74 0.69 -5.44 -5.06
C SER A 74 2.10 -5.25 -4.52
N GLY A 75 2.73 -4.10 -4.78
CA GLY A 75 4.07 -3.80 -4.29
C GLY A 75 4.11 -3.41 -2.81
N TRP A 76 3.09 -2.68 -2.37
CA TRP A 76 3.00 -2.16 -1.01
C TRP A 76 2.62 -3.23 0.03
N SER A 77 1.92 -4.30 -0.39
CA SER A 77 1.53 -5.40 0.50
C SER A 77 2.59 -6.48 0.73
N GLU A 78 3.81 -6.31 0.18
CA GLU A 78 4.89 -7.32 0.21
C GLU A 78 4.41 -8.73 -0.14
N SER A 79 3.77 -8.88 -1.31
CA SER A 79 3.67 -10.20 -1.93
C SER A 79 5.04 -10.52 -2.51
N GLU A 80 5.93 -11.15 -1.74
CA GLU A 80 7.22 -11.65 -2.27
C GLU A 80 6.96 -12.67 -3.38
N ASP A 81 7.11 -12.23 -4.63
CA ASP A 81 7.91 -12.89 -5.68
C ASP A 81 8.10 -11.89 -6.84
N VAL A 82 8.91 -10.85 -6.61
CA VAL A 82 9.52 -10.11 -7.72
C VAL A 82 11.02 -10.32 -7.56
N GLU A 83 11.57 -11.17 -8.44
CA GLU A 83 12.96 -11.62 -8.48
C GLU A 83 13.93 -10.46 -8.16
N LEU A 84 14.54 -10.51 -6.98
CA LEU A 84 15.67 -9.65 -6.62
C LEU A 84 16.94 -10.17 -7.33
N GLY A 85 17.17 -9.68 -8.55
CA GLY A 85 18.39 -9.88 -9.36
C GLY A 85 18.38 -11.21 -10.13
N GLU A 86 18.73 -11.30 -11.41
CA GLU A 86 19.85 -10.72 -12.17
C GLU A 86 19.37 -10.44 -13.62
N SER A 87 19.91 -9.58 -14.48
CA SER A 87 21.18 -8.89 -14.57
C SER A 87 21.07 -7.85 -15.69
N SER A 88 21.90 -6.81 -15.62
CA SER A 88 22.24 -5.97 -16.78
C SER A 88 22.83 -6.81 -17.92
N LYS A 89 22.27 -6.73 -19.12
CA LYS A 89 22.96 -6.44 -20.40
C LYS A 89 22.01 -6.44 -21.59
#